data_AF-A0A821ECJ7-F1
#
_entry.id   AF-A0A821ECJ7-F1
#
_cell.length_a   1.000
_cell.length_b   1.000
_cell.length_c   1.000
_cell.angle_alpha   90.00
_cell.angle_beta   90.00
_cell.angle_gamma   90.00
#
_symmetry.space_group_name_H-M   'P 1'
#
loop_
_entity.id
_entity.type
_entity.pdbx_description
1 polymer ?
#
loop_
_entity_poly.entity_id
_entity_poly.type
_entity_poly.pdbx_seq_one_letter_code
_entity_poly.pdbx_strand_id
1 'polypeptide(L)'
;TCFSQMSKINYFIKKKGKNIVSTEKIIKRHGGVLGLCAIVLASPYDISNYVPDALMLLCEHSHDPDLIQESVKKGLLEFHRTHYDSWHEHREKFTDDQLVILTDVLISPNYYA
;
A
#
# COMPACT_ATOMS: atom_id res chain seq x y z
N THR A 1 -45.74 -19.38 14.62
CA THR A 1 -45.18 -18.92 13.32
C THR A 1 -43.65 -18.85 13.37
N CYS A 2 -42.96 -19.98 13.59
CA CYS A 2 -41.49 -20.04 13.69
C CYS A 2 -40.78 -19.99 12.32
N PHE A 3 -41.47 -20.33 11.22
CA PHE A 3 -40.88 -20.36 9.87
C PHE A 3 -40.39 -18.99 9.37
N SER A 4 -41.00 -17.89 9.82
CA SER A 4 -40.62 -16.52 9.41
C SER A 4 -39.38 -15.98 10.13
N GLN A 5 -39.01 -16.54 11.29
CA GLN A 5 -37.80 -16.13 12.01
C GLN A 5 -36.53 -16.84 11.49
N MET A 6 -36.67 -18.08 11.00
CA MET A 6 -35.55 -18.88 10.47
C MET A 6 -34.91 -18.25 9.22
N SER A 7 -35.71 -17.61 8.37
CA SER A 7 -35.24 -16.94 7.14
C SER A 7 -34.44 -15.66 7.43
N LYS A 8 -34.77 -14.92 8.50
CA LYS A 8 -33.99 -13.74 8.94
C LYS A 8 -32.61 -14.12 9.47
N ILE A 9 -32.49 -15.24 10.19
CA ILE A 9 -31.20 -15.75 10.71
C ILE A 9 -30.27 -16.14 9.54
N ASN A 10 -30.79 -16.88 8.55
CA ASN A 10 -30.00 -17.26 7.38
C ASN A 10 -29.57 -16.05 6.53
N TYR A 11 -30.41 -15.01 6.43
CA TYR A 11 -30.05 -13.76 5.76
C TYR A 11 -28.87 -13.05 6.46
N PHE A 12 -28.88 -12.99 7.79
CA PHE A 12 -27.79 -12.39 8.58
C PHE A 12 -26.47 -13.18 8.46
N ILE A 13 -26.51 -14.52 8.50
CA ILE A 13 -25.32 -15.37 8.34
C ILE A 13 -24.73 -15.19 6.93
N LYS A 14 -25.57 -15.16 5.88
CA LYS A 14 -25.14 -14.94 4.49
C LYS A 14 -24.58 -13.54 4.25
N LYS A 15 -25.10 -12.53 4.97
CA LYS A 15 -24.62 -11.14 4.92
C LYS A 15 -23.27 -10.98 5.63
N LYS A 16 -23.04 -11.65 6.77
CA LYS A 16 -21.73 -11.69 7.45
C LYS A 16 -20.65 -12.35 6.59
N GLY A 17 -20.94 -13.49 5.97
CA GLY A 17 -19.95 -14.20 5.13
C GLY A 17 -19.46 -13.38 3.93
N LYS A 18 -20.32 -12.55 3.31
CA LYS A 18 -19.92 -11.70 2.18
C LYS A 18 -19.01 -10.53 2.57
N ASN A 19 -19.18 -9.95 3.76
CA ASN A 19 -18.41 -8.78 4.19
C ASN A 19 -17.03 -9.16 4.73
N ILE A 20 -16.87 -10.36 5.30
CA ILE A 20 -15.58 -10.87 5.79
C ILE A 20 -14.61 -11.15 4.63
N VAL A 21 -15.11 -11.70 3.52
CA VAL A 21 -14.28 -12.04 2.35
C VAL A 21 -13.67 -10.81 1.67
N SER A 22 -14.34 -9.66 1.69
CA SER A 22 -13.76 -8.39 1.19
C SER A 22 -12.66 -7.87 2.12
N THR A 23 -12.88 -7.93 3.44
CA THR A 23 -11.94 -7.40 4.43
C THR A 23 -10.67 -8.25 4.51
N GLU A 24 -10.77 -9.58 4.41
CA GLU A 24 -9.58 -10.46 4.37
C GLU A 24 -8.68 -10.17 3.16
N LYS A 25 -9.26 -9.83 2.00
CA LYS A 25 -8.48 -9.44 0.82
C LYS A 25 -7.75 -8.13 1.02
N ILE A 26 -8.41 -7.14 1.63
CA ILE A 26 -7.81 -5.84 1.96
C ILE A 26 -6.66 -6.01 2.96
N ILE A 27 -6.86 -6.81 4.01
CA ILE A 27 -5.83 -7.10 5.02
C ILE A 27 -4.63 -7.81 4.40
N LYS A 28 -4.85 -8.82 3.53
CA LYS A 28 -3.76 -9.53 2.86
C LYS A 28 -2.94 -8.60 1.95
N ARG A 29 -3.62 -7.72 1.19
CA ARG A 29 -2.95 -6.70 0.36
C ARG A 29 -2.14 -5.73 1.22
N HIS A 30 -2.77 -5.19 2.27
CA HIS A 30 -2.11 -4.26 3.19
C HIS A 30 -0.88 -4.88 3.86
N GLY A 31 -0.96 -6.13 4.31
CA GLY A 31 0.18 -6.85 4.88
C GLY A 31 1.33 -7.03 3.88
N GLY A 32 1.03 -7.30 2.61
CA GLY A 32 2.04 -7.37 1.55
C GLY A 32 2.73 -6.03 1.30
N VAL A 33 1.96 -4.94 1.23
CA VAL A 33 2.48 -3.57 1.09
C VAL A 33 3.40 -3.21 2.26
N LEU A 34 2.95 -3.45 3.51
CA LEU A 34 3.77 -3.19 4.69
C LEU A 34 5.06 -4.00 4.69
N GLY A 35 5.01 -5.26 4.27
CA GLY A 35 6.18 -6.12 4.12
C GLY A 35 7.18 -5.57 3.08
N LEU A 36 6.69 -5.14 1.92
CA LEU A 36 7.53 -4.50 0.89
C LEU A 36 8.17 -3.22 1.40
N CYS A 37 7.41 -2.34 2.05
CA CYS A 37 7.95 -1.14 2.70
C CYS A 37 9.03 -1.49 3.72
N ALA A 38 8.81 -2.50 4.57
CA ALA A 38 9.79 -2.92 5.56
C ALA A 38 11.09 -3.45 4.92
N ILE A 39 10.98 -4.22 3.82
CA ILE A 39 12.15 -4.74 3.09
C ILE A 39 12.96 -3.60 2.47
N VAL A 40 12.28 -2.63 1.85
CA VAL A 40 12.92 -1.45 1.25
C VAL A 40 13.60 -0.59 2.33
N LEU A 41 13.00 -0.46 3.51
CA LEU A 41 13.57 0.26 4.66
C LEU A 41 14.69 -0.51 5.38
N ALA A 42 14.77 -1.83 5.23
CA ALA A 42 15.77 -2.67 5.89
C ALA A 42 17.19 -2.51 5.29
N SER A 43 17.31 -1.91 4.10
CA SER A 43 18.59 -1.62 3.44
C SER A 43 18.82 -0.10 3.32
N PRO A 44 19.26 0.58 4.39
CA PRO A 44 19.34 2.04 4.43
C PRO A 44 20.49 2.67 3.63
N TYR A 45 21.44 1.87 3.12
CA TYR A 45 22.68 2.39 2.50
C TYR A 45 22.89 1.92 1.05
N ASP A 46 22.06 1.02 0.53
CA ASP A 46 22.16 0.58 -0.85
C ASP A 46 20.79 0.31 -1.46
N ILE A 47 20.55 0.97 -2.59
CA ILE A 47 19.44 0.66 -3.50
C ILE A 47 19.89 -0.49 -4.39
N SER A 48 19.60 -1.71 -3.95
CA SER A 48 19.73 -2.89 -4.81
C SER A 48 18.79 -2.80 -6.01
N ASN A 49 19.12 -3.51 -7.10
CA ASN A 49 18.41 -3.42 -8.39
C ASN A 49 16.90 -3.74 -8.34
N TYR A 50 16.44 -4.44 -7.30
CA TYR A 50 15.01 -4.77 -7.11
C TYR A 50 14.21 -3.65 -6.44
N VAL A 51 14.87 -2.65 -5.85
CA VAL A 51 14.22 -1.57 -5.09
C VAL A 51 13.38 -0.66 -6.00
N PRO A 52 13.85 -0.24 -7.19
CA PRO A 52 13.01 0.51 -8.12
C PRO A 52 11.72 -0.25 -8.49
N ASP A 53 11.83 -1.53 -8.82
CA ASP A 53 10.66 -2.36 -9.15
C ASP A 53 9.70 -2.51 -7.95
N ALA A 54 10.24 -2.68 -6.74
CA ALA A 54 9.43 -2.74 -5.52
C ALA A 54 8.70 -1.43 -5.24
N LEU A 55 9.34 -0.28 -5.46
CA LEU A 55 8.71 1.04 -5.31
C LEU A 55 7.63 1.28 -6.36
N MET A 56 7.81 0.81 -7.58
CA MET A 56 6.78 0.87 -8.62
C MET A 56 5.55 0.03 -8.26
N LEU A 57 5.77 -1.17 -7.73
CA LEU A 57 4.69 -1.99 -7.20
C LEU A 57 3.95 -1.30 -6.05
N LEU A 58 4.68 -0.62 -5.15
CA LEU A 58 4.04 0.18 -4.09
C LEU A 58 3.21 1.34 -4.66
N CYS A 59 3.73 2.05 -5.67
CA CYS A 59 3.01 3.14 -6.33
C CYS A 59 1.73 2.66 -7.04
N GLU A 60 1.71 1.46 -7.61
CA GLU A 60 0.49 0.86 -8.19
C GLU A 60 -0.62 0.71 -7.13
N HIS A 61 -0.24 0.32 -5.91
CA HIS A 61 -1.14 0.19 -4.77
C HIS A 61 -1.47 1.53 -4.09
N SER A 62 -1.01 2.67 -4.62
CA SER A 62 -1.40 4.00 -4.14
C SER A 62 -2.84 4.38 -4.56
N HIS A 63 -3.42 3.67 -5.53
CA HIS A 63 -4.80 3.85 -5.99
C HIS A 63 -5.81 2.92 -5.28
N ASP A 64 -5.34 2.07 -4.35
CA ASP A 64 -6.17 1.20 -3.53
C ASP A 64 -6.93 2.01 -2.43
N PRO A 65 -7.88 1.39 -1.68
CA PRO A 65 -8.67 2.07 -0.65
C PRO A 65 -7.83 2.86 0.36
N ASP A 66 -8.38 3.96 0.90
CA ASP A 66 -7.69 4.97 1.72
C ASP A 66 -6.72 4.40 2.77
N LEU A 67 -7.09 3.31 3.46
CA LEU A 67 -6.27 2.63 4.46
C LEU A 67 -4.94 2.07 3.91
N ILE A 68 -4.93 1.55 2.69
CA ILE A 68 -3.72 1.03 2.04
C ILE A 68 -2.88 2.20 1.52
N GLN A 69 -3.53 3.17 0.87
CA GLN A 69 -2.87 4.35 0.33
C GLN A 69 -2.07 5.11 1.40
N GLU A 70 -2.64 5.34 2.59
CA GLU A 70 -1.92 6.00 3.68
C GLU A 70 -0.64 5.26 4.08
N SER A 71 -0.72 3.93 4.20
CA SER A 71 0.44 3.12 4.59
C SER A 71 1.50 3.06 3.49
N VAL A 72 1.08 2.99 2.21
CA VAL A 72 1.99 3.11 1.06
C VAL A 72 2.73 4.45 1.14
N LYS A 73 2.00 5.56 1.24
CA LYS A 73 2.58 6.91 1.31
C LYS A 73 3.53 7.06 2.49
N LYS A 74 3.14 6.59 3.69
CA LYS A 74 4.02 6.61 4.87
C LYS A 74 5.31 5.83 4.63
N GLY A 75 5.21 4.64 4.03
CA GLY A 75 6.38 3.84 3.68
C GLY A 75 7.30 4.52 2.66
N LEU A 76 6.73 5.12 1.61
CA LEU A 76 7.47 5.87 0.60
C LEU A 76 8.15 7.12 1.19
N LEU A 77 7.46 7.83 2.10
CA LEU A 77 8.00 9.01 2.76
C LEU A 77 9.18 8.64 3.69
N GLU A 78 9.05 7.55 4.45
CA GLU A 78 10.15 7.04 5.28
C GLU A 78 11.34 6.56 4.44
N PHE A 79 11.08 5.93 3.29
CA PHE A 79 12.13 5.55 2.36
C PHE A 79 12.86 6.78 1.81
N HIS A 80 12.11 7.77 1.32
CA HIS A 80 12.68 9.03 0.83
C HIS A 80 13.47 9.75 1.92
N ARG A 81 12.98 9.76 3.18
CA ARG A 81 13.67 10.37 4.32
C ARG A 81 14.99 9.69 4.66
N THR A 82 15.02 8.35 4.63
CA THR A 82 16.22 7.57 4.97
C THR A 82 17.29 7.60 3.88
N HIS A 83 16.87 7.76 2.61
CA HIS A 83 17.76 7.78 1.45
C HIS A 83 18.01 9.21 0.92
N TYR A 84 17.56 10.24 1.65
CA TYR A 84 17.61 11.63 1.21
C TYR A 84 19.05 12.12 0.97
N ASP A 85 19.96 11.78 1.89
CA ASP A 85 21.35 12.24 1.84
C ASP A 85 22.10 11.71 0.60
N SER A 86 21.75 10.50 0.15
CA SER A 86 22.31 9.85 -1.05
C SER A 86 21.35 9.86 -2.24
N TRP A 87 20.29 10.67 -2.20
CA TRP A 87 19.22 10.64 -3.21
C TRP A 87 19.74 10.96 -4.62
N HIS A 88 20.76 11.80 -4.74
CA HIS A 88 21.37 12.16 -6.03
C HIS A 88 22.00 10.95 -6.75
N GLU A 89 22.60 10.01 -6.02
CA GLU A 89 23.16 8.77 -6.60
C GLU A 89 22.06 7.73 -6.85
N HIS A 90 21.10 7.71 -5.93
CA HIS A 90 19.98 6.78 -5.97
C HIS A 90 19.03 7.03 -7.15
N ARG A 91 18.73 8.29 -7.47
CA ARG A 91 17.89 8.66 -8.62
C ARG A 91 18.44 8.18 -9.96
N GLU A 92 19.76 7.97 -10.08
CA GLU A 92 20.38 7.46 -11.31
C GLU A 92 20.02 5.98 -11.58
N LYS A 93 19.60 5.24 -10.55
CA LYS A 93 19.11 3.86 -10.67
C LYS A 93 17.64 3.79 -11.12
N PHE A 94 16.93 4.91 -11.19
CA PHE A 94 15.55 5.00 -11.64
C PHE A 94 15.48 5.61 -13.04
N THR A 95 14.44 5.24 -13.78
CA THR A 95 14.09 5.95 -15.02
C THR A 95 13.32 7.24 -14.71
N ASP A 96 13.37 8.22 -15.61
CA ASP A 96 12.65 9.49 -15.44
C ASP A 96 11.15 9.28 -15.20
N ASP A 97 10.51 8.33 -15.90
CA ASP A 97 9.09 8.00 -15.72
C ASP A 97 8.79 7.48 -14.30
N GLN A 98 9.67 6.63 -13.75
CA GLN A 98 9.52 6.10 -12.39
C GLN A 98 9.67 7.20 -11.34
N LEU A 99 10.61 8.12 -11.55
CA LEU A 99 10.81 9.27 -10.66
C LEU A 99 9.59 10.21 -10.67
N VAL A 100 8.97 10.43 -11.83
CA VAL A 100 7.75 11.23 -11.93
C VAL A 100 6.62 10.62 -11.11
N ILE A 101 6.38 9.31 -11.26
CA ILE A 101 5.32 8.60 -10.53
C ILE A 101 5.57 8.65 -9.01
N LEU A 102 6.81 8.37 -8.60
CA LEU A 102 7.20 8.43 -7.18
C LEU A 102 6.97 9.84 -6.60
N THR A 103 7.35 10.87 -7.34
CA THR A 103 7.21 12.27 -6.93
C THR A 103 5.74 12.70 -6.85
N ASP A 104 4.89 12.27 -7.79
CA ASP A 104 3.45 12.54 -7.78
C ASP A 104 2.75 11.97 -6.53
N VAL A 105 3.12 10.73 -6.16
CA VAL A 105 2.60 10.08 -4.94
C VAL A 105 3.09 10.78 -3.67
N LEU A 106 4.33 11.25 -3.65
CA LEU A 106 4.93 11.94 -2.49
C LEU A 106 4.40 13.37 -2.29
N ILE A 107 4.11 14.10 -3.37
CA ILE A 107 3.63 15.50 -3.32
C ILE A 107 2.11 15.56 -3.06
N SER A 108 1.36 14.51 -3.39
CA SER A 108 -0.09 14.45 -3.21
C SER A 108 -0.52 14.77 -1.77
N PRO A 109 -1.11 15.96 -1.49
CA PRO A 109 -1.42 16.40 -0.14
C PRO A 109 -2.47 15.48 0.50
N ASN A 110 -2.17 14.93 1.68
CA ASN A 110 -3.10 14.18 2.54
C ASN A 110 -4.15 15.10 3.21
N TYR A 111 -4.62 16.14 2.53
CA TYR A 111 -5.31 17.25 3.21
C TYR A 111 -6.85 17.18 3.19
N TYR A 112 -7.45 16.07 2.75
CA TYR A 112 -8.91 15.92 2.79
C TYR A 112 -9.30 14.50 3.20
N ALA A 113 -9.18 14.22 4.50
CA ALA A 113 -9.93 13.17 5.19
C ALA A 113 -10.76 13.81 6.29
#